data_AF-K2QX94-F1
#
_entry.id   AF-K2QX94-F1
#
_cell.length_a   1.000
_cell.length_b   1.000
_cell.length_c   1.000
_cell.angle_alpha   90.00
_cell.angle_beta   90.00
_cell.angle_gamma   90.00
#
_symmetry.space_group_name_H-M   'P 1'
#
loop_
_entity.id
_entity.type
_entity.pdbx_description
1 polymer ?
#
loop_
_entity_poly.entity_id
_entity_poly.type
_entity_poly.pdbx_seq_one_letter_code
_entity_poly.pdbx_strand_id
1 'polypeptide(L)'
;MKQTYSWKRGVLKGLPRTNMCPVSSLMDASRSRIDLILPYPDLTRESREQIWRAFLETILLAHSFSDEYFNELADADLNGRDIKNVVKIAQFAAASRGILLGMKHLRTIIGIKERAALATRT
;
A
#
# COMPACT_ATOMS: atom_id res chain seq x y z
N MET A 1 -21.09 -51.09 -4.95
CA MET A 1 -19.67 -50.97 -5.36
C MET A 1 -19.01 -49.90 -4.51
N LYS A 2 -17.84 -50.21 -3.94
CA LYS A 2 -17.08 -49.37 -3.01
C LYS A 2 -16.14 -48.45 -3.79
N GLN A 3 -16.00 -47.20 -3.34
CA GLN A 3 -14.67 -46.60 -3.15
C GLN A 3 -14.74 -45.55 -2.05
N THR A 4 -13.95 -45.78 -1.00
CA THR A 4 -13.75 -44.93 0.17
C THR A 4 -12.46 -44.16 -0.01
N TYR A 5 -12.47 -42.84 0.18
CA TYR A 5 -11.25 -42.07 0.43
C TYR A 5 -11.23 -41.58 1.89
N SER A 6 -10.20 -42.05 2.57
CA SER A 6 -9.84 -41.83 3.96
C SER A 6 -9.03 -40.55 4.09
N TRP A 7 -9.41 -39.67 5.02
CA TRP A 7 -8.47 -38.78 5.70
C TRP A 7 -8.78 -38.77 7.19
N LYS A 8 -7.86 -39.36 7.97
CA LYS A 8 -7.82 -39.30 9.43
C LYS A 8 -7.03 -38.09 9.91
N ARG A 9 -7.49 -37.56 11.06
CA ARG A 9 -6.89 -36.57 11.99
C ARG A 9 -6.91 -35.14 11.46
N GLY A 10 -7.57 -34.16 12.08
CA GLY A 10 -8.34 -34.08 13.32
C GLY A 10 -8.55 -32.58 13.58
N VAL A 11 -9.76 -32.19 13.97
CA VAL A 11 -10.15 -30.88 14.55
C VAL A 11 -9.55 -29.66 13.79
N LEU A 12 -10.26 -29.03 12.85
CA LEU A 12 -11.15 -27.89 13.12
C LEU A 12 -12.00 -27.64 11.85
N LYS A 13 -13.20 -28.23 11.78
CA LYS A 13 -14.25 -27.75 10.87
C LYS A 13 -15.05 -26.69 11.64
N GLY A 14 -14.92 -25.41 11.26
CA GLY A 14 -15.78 -24.36 11.82
C GLY A 14 -15.24 -22.94 11.86
N LEU A 15 -14.00 -22.67 11.44
CA LEU A 15 -13.52 -21.28 11.38
C LEU A 15 -13.83 -20.67 10.00
N PRO A 16 -14.61 -19.58 9.92
CA PRO A 16 -14.79 -18.87 8.66
C PRO A 16 -13.41 -18.39 8.19
N ARG A 17 -13.03 -18.77 6.96
CA ARG A 17 -11.90 -18.16 6.28
C ARG A 17 -12.18 -16.65 6.24
N THR A 18 -11.41 -15.87 6.99
CA THR A 18 -11.52 -14.42 7.06
C THR A 18 -10.99 -13.80 5.76
N ASN A 19 -11.65 -14.08 4.65
CA ASN A 19 -11.38 -13.43 3.39
C ASN A 19 -12.16 -12.11 3.44
N MET A 20 -11.46 -10.98 3.45
CA MET A 20 -12.02 -9.64 3.44
C MET A 20 -13.22 -9.56 2.48
N CYS A 21 -14.36 -9.10 2.98
CA CYS A 21 -15.55 -8.85 2.16
C CYS A 21 -15.23 -7.76 1.12
N PRO A 22 -15.54 -7.96 -0.18
CA PRO A 22 -15.40 -6.93 -1.19
C PRO A 22 -16.14 -5.65 -0.79
N VAL A 23 -15.57 -4.47 -1.05
CA VAL A 23 -16.19 -3.19 -0.67
C VAL A 23 -17.61 -3.03 -1.21
N SER A 24 -17.91 -3.64 -2.36
CA SER A 24 -19.26 -3.71 -2.94
C SER A 24 -20.26 -4.42 -2.02
N SER A 25 -19.86 -5.53 -1.39
CA SER A 25 -20.69 -6.31 -0.46
C SER A 25 -20.86 -5.66 0.92
N LEU A 26 -19.92 -4.81 1.33
CA LEU A 26 -20.04 -4.03 2.58
C LEU A 26 -21.15 -2.98 2.48
N MET A 27 -21.35 -2.44 1.26
CA MET A 27 -22.30 -1.36 1.03
C MET A 27 -23.76 -1.84 1.10
N ASP A 28 -24.08 -3.07 0.68
CA ASP A 28 -25.47 -3.55 0.64
C ASP A 28 -26.16 -3.59 2.01
N ALA A 29 -25.44 -3.93 3.09
CA ALA A 29 -25.97 -3.89 4.45
C ALA A 29 -25.90 -2.49 5.10
N SER A 30 -25.23 -1.54 4.46
CA SER A 30 -24.92 -0.19 4.99
C SER A 30 -25.62 0.94 4.25
N ARG A 31 -26.35 0.65 3.16
CA ARG A 31 -27.01 1.64 2.27
C ARG A 31 -27.91 2.65 3.00
N SER A 32 -28.50 2.29 4.14
CA SER A 32 -29.38 3.19 4.91
C SER A 32 -28.64 4.16 5.84
N ARG A 33 -27.31 4.05 5.95
CA ARG A 33 -26.48 4.86 6.87
C ARG A 33 -25.38 5.64 6.17
N ILE A 34 -25.39 5.69 4.84
CA ILE A 34 -24.42 6.42 4.04
C ILE A 34 -25.17 7.54 3.33
N ASP A 35 -25.24 8.69 3.99
CA ASP A 35 -25.94 9.88 3.47
C ASP A 35 -25.13 10.61 2.38
N LEU A 36 -23.83 10.34 2.26
CA LEU A 36 -22.93 11.03 1.34
C LEU A 36 -21.83 10.11 0.80
N ILE A 37 -21.70 10.08 -0.53
CA ILE A 37 -20.57 9.47 -1.23
C ILE A 37 -19.76 10.62 -1.85
N LEU A 38 -18.55 10.84 -1.36
CA LEU A 38 -17.64 11.84 -1.91
C LEU A 38 -16.72 11.18 -2.95
N PRO A 39 -16.90 11.45 -4.25
CA PRO A 39 -15.94 11.03 -5.25
C PRO A 39 -14.66 11.85 -5.07
N TYR A 40 -13.60 11.21 -4.59
CA TYR A 40 -12.27 11.80 -4.56
C TYR A 40 -11.58 11.55 -5.91
N PRO A 41 -11.22 12.61 -6.66
CA PRO A 41 -10.49 12.45 -7.90
C PRO A 41 -9.09 11.90 -7.62
N ASP A 42 -8.50 11.26 -8.63
CA ASP A 42 -7.12 10.81 -8.53
C ASP A 42 -6.18 12.00 -8.30
N LEU A 43 -5.10 11.74 -7.56
CA LEU A 43 -4.12 12.76 -7.19
C LEU A 43 -3.39 13.25 -8.43
N THR A 44 -3.42 14.57 -8.67
CA THR A 44 -2.60 15.19 -9.71
C THR A 44 -1.12 15.05 -9.35
N ARG A 45 -0.25 15.16 -10.37
CA ARG A 45 1.20 15.11 -10.21
C ARG A 45 1.70 16.13 -9.18
N GLU A 46 1.19 17.37 -9.26
CA GLU A 46 1.53 18.45 -8.32
C GLU A 46 1.11 18.12 -6.88
N SER A 47 -0.11 17.58 -6.69
CA SER A 47 -0.57 17.14 -5.38
C SER A 47 0.29 16.00 -4.82
N ARG A 48 0.73 15.05 -5.65
CA ARG A 48 1.64 13.99 -5.22
C ARG A 48 2.99 14.56 -4.76
N GLU A 49 3.54 15.51 -5.50
CA GLU A 49 4.78 16.19 -5.12
C GLU A 49 4.67 16.86 -3.75
N GLN A 50 3.59 17.61 -3.52
CA GLN A 50 3.33 18.26 -2.23
C GLN A 50 3.21 17.25 -1.08
N ILE A 51 2.53 16.12 -1.31
CA ILE A 51 2.40 15.04 -0.33
C ILE A 51 3.77 14.42 -0.02
N TRP A 52 4.61 14.21 -1.03
CA TRP A 52 5.98 13.71 -0.85
C TRP A 52 6.82 14.68 -0.02
N ARG A 53 6.78 15.98 -0.33
CA ARG A 53 7.46 17.02 0.45
C ARG A 53 6.99 17.00 1.90
N ALA A 54 5.69 17.05 2.15
CA ALA A 54 5.13 17.07 3.50
C ALA A 54 5.57 15.86 4.35
N PHE A 55 5.58 14.65 3.77
CA PHE A 55 6.00 13.46 4.51
C PHE A 55 7.51 13.38 4.72
N LEU A 56 8.31 13.81 3.75
CA LEU A 56 9.77 13.76 3.86
C LEU A 56 10.32 14.88 4.76
N GLU A 57 9.72 16.06 4.75
CA GLU A 57 10.04 17.16 5.69
C GLU A 57 9.76 16.79 7.14
N THR A 58 8.69 16.03 7.40
CA THR A 58 8.38 15.53 8.75
C THR A 58 9.47 14.58 9.27
N ILE A 59 10.22 13.94 8.38
CA ILE A 59 11.29 13.01 8.72
C ILE A 59 12.59 13.81 8.73
N LEU A 60 12.88 14.44 9.88
CA LEU A 60 14.05 15.27 10.21
C LEU A 60 15.45 14.66 9.90
N LEU A 61 15.51 13.47 9.31
CA LEU A 61 16.70 12.65 9.03
C LEU A 61 16.87 12.34 7.53
N ALA A 62 16.05 12.96 6.69
CA ALA A 62 16.23 12.97 5.25
C ALA A 62 17.49 13.78 4.89
N HIS A 63 18.55 13.11 4.42
CA HIS A 63 19.61 13.82 3.69
C HIS A 63 18.97 14.68 2.57
N SER A 64 19.55 15.86 2.33
CA SER A 64 19.05 16.88 1.40
C SER A 64 18.50 16.27 0.10
N PHE A 65 17.17 16.12 0.03
CA PHE A 65 16.49 15.81 -1.21
C PHE A 65 16.42 17.11 -2.02
N SER A 66 17.03 17.12 -3.20
CA SER A 66 16.86 18.19 -4.18
C SER A 66 15.48 18.12 -4.85
N ASP A 67 15.07 19.23 -5.46
CA ASP A 67 13.79 19.36 -6.16
C ASP A 67 13.63 18.33 -7.30
N GLU A 68 14.72 17.93 -7.96
CA GLU A 68 14.67 16.90 -9.00
C GLU A 68 14.20 15.55 -8.48
N TYR A 69 14.51 15.21 -7.21
CA TYR A 69 14.04 13.95 -6.61
C TYR A 69 12.53 13.98 -6.35
N PHE A 70 11.99 15.11 -5.91
CA PHE A 70 10.54 15.25 -5.72
C PHE A 70 9.81 15.14 -7.06
N ASN A 71 10.41 15.69 -8.12
CA ASN A 71 9.89 15.59 -9.48
C ASN A 71 9.81 14.12 -9.95
N GLU A 72 10.85 13.32 -9.71
CA GLU A 72 10.86 11.88 -10.00
C GLU A 72 9.81 11.11 -9.17
N LEU A 73 9.70 11.42 -7.88
CA LEU A 73 8.72 10.76 -7.00
C LEU A 73 7.27 11.09 -7.37
N ALA A 74 7.02 12.27 -7.94
CA ALA A 74 5.70 12.70 -8.40
C ALA A 74 5.23 11.97 -9.67
N ASP A 75 6.17 11.45 -10.48
CA ASP A 75 5.86 10.66 -11.68
C ASP A 75 5.28 9.28 -11.35
N ALA A 76 5.55 8.75 -10.16
CA ALA A 76 4.95 7.50 -9.70
C ALA A 76 3.44 7.69 -9.46
N ASP A 77 2.63 6.87 -10.14
CA ASP A 77 1.17 6.89 -10.02
C ASP A 77 0.72 6.18 -8.72
N LEU A 78 0.92 6.88 -7.60
CA LEU A 78 0.65 6.38 -6.25
C LEU A 78 -0.39 7.25 -5.55
N ASN A 79 -1.32 6.60 -4.84
CA ASN A 79 -2.26 7.29 -3.96
C ASN A 79 -1.52 7.86 -2.70
N GLY A 80 -2.08 8.86 -2.03
CA GLY A 80 -1.50 9.45 -0.81
C GLY A 80 -1.29 8.43 0.32
N ARG A 81 -2.19 7.43 0.45
CA ARG A 81 -2.00 6.30 1.37
C ARG A 81 -0.75 5.48 1.01
N ASP A 82 -0.56 5.30 -0.27
CA ASP A 82 0.52 4.50 -0.82
C ASP A 82 1.86 5.19 -0.68
N ILE A 83 1.91 6.49 -0.97
CA ILE A 83 3.07 7.34 -0.71
C ILE A 83 3.49 7.23 0.75
N LYS A 84 2.54 7.40 1.69
CA LYS A 84 2.80 7.27 3.13
C LYS A 84 3.36 5.89 3.51
N ASN A 85 2.83 4.82 2.91
CA ASN A 85 3.30 3.46 3.15
C ASN A 85 4.72 3.27 2.62
N VAL A 86 5.02 3.77 1.41
CA VAL A 86 6.36 3.71 0.82
C VAL A 86 7.37 4.42 1.72
N VAL A 87 7.07 5.63 2.18
CA VAL A 87 7.93 6.41 3.08
C VAL A 87 8.24 5.62 4.36
N LYS A 88 7.21 5.05 5.01
CA LYS A 88 7.39 4.26 6.24
C LYS A 88 8.26 3.03 6.00
N ILE A 89 7.98 2.26 4.95
CA ILE A 89 8.73 1.03 4.64
C ILE A 89 10.19 1.38 4.30
N ALA A 90 10.41 2.46 3.54
CA ALA A 90 11.75 2.93 3.21
C ALA A 90 12.51 3.39 4.47
N GLN A 91 11.82 4.05 5.41
CA GLN A 91 12.39 4.43 6.70
C GLN A 91 12.77 3.19 7.52
N PHE A 92 11.90 2.17 7.60
CA PHE A 92 12.23 0.91 8.26
C PHE A 92 13.41 0.19 7.60
N ALA A 93 13.45 0.17 6.26
CA ALA A 93 14.56 -0.43 5.53
C ALA A 93 15.90 0.28 5.82
N ALA A 94 15.88 1.60 5.91
CA ALA A 94 17.06 2.40 6.27
C ALA A 94 17.47 2.16 7.74
N ALA A 95 16.50 2.22 8.67
CA ALA A 95 16.71 1.98 10.09
C ALA A 95 17.27 0.58 10.39
N SER A 96 16.81 -0.45 9.66
CA SER A 96 17.32 -1.83 9.81
C SER A 96 18.82 -1.98 9.49
N ARG A 97 19.36 -1.05 8.69
CA ARG A 97 20.78 -1.00 8.29
C ARG A 97 21.57 0.07 9.05
N GLY A 98 20.93 0.78 9.99
CA GLY A 98 21.55 1.89 10.72
C GLY A 98 21.94 3.09 9.83
N ILE A 99 21.35 3.20 8.64
CA ILE A 99 21.64 4.28 7.69
C ILE A 99 20.46 5.24 7.58
N LEU A 100 20.74 6.46 7.13
CA LEU A 100 19.72 7.47 6.89
C LEU A 100 18.83 7.11 5.70
N LEU A 101 17.61 7.64 5.72
CA LEU A 101 16.69 7.52 4.59
C LEU A 101 17.31 8.23 3.39
N GLY A 102 17.29 7.55 2.24
CA GLY A 102 17.86 8.06 1.01
C GLY A 102 17.10 7.51 -0.19
N MET A 103 17.31 8.13 -1.35
CA MET A 103 16.53 7.85 -2.55
C MET A 103 16.55 6.38 -3.00
N LYS A 104 17.68 5.69 -2.76
CA LYS A 104 17.81 4.25 -3.07
C LYS A 104 16.74 3.40 -2.37
N HIS A 105 16.39 3.73 -1.12
CA HIS A 105 15.37 3.02 -0.37
C HIS A 105 13.98 3.26 -0.97
N LEU A 106 13.65 4.51 -1.29
CA LEU A 106 12.38 4.88 -1.91
C LEU A 106 12.20 4.18 -3.26
N ARG A 107 13.18 4.29 -4.17
CA ARG A 107 13.15 3.60 -5.48
C ARG A 107 12.98 2.09 -5.35
N THR A 108 13.64 1.48 -4.38
CA THR A 108 13.53 0.02 -4.15
C THR A 108 12.09 -0.37 -3.79
N ILE A 109 11.46 0.36 -2.86
CA ILE A 109 10.10 0.05 -2.42
C ILE A 109 9.07 0.36 -3.50
N ILE A 110 9.22 1.47 -4.23
CA ILE A 110 8.37 1.81 -5.38
C ILE A 110 8.43 0.68 -6.43
N GLY A 111 9.63 0.26 -6.83
CA GLY A 111 9.80 -0.82 -7.80
C GLY A 111 9.27 -2.19 -7.31
N ILE A 112 9.40 -2.50 -6.01
CA ILE A 112 8.76 -3.71 -5.43
C ILE A 112 7.25 -3.63 -5.60
N LYS A 113 6.67 -2.47 -5.36
CA LYS A 113 5.23 -2.27 -5.41
C LYS A 113 4.67 -2.34 -6.83
N GLU A 114 5.37 -1.74 -7.79
CA GLU A 114 5.03 -1.84 -9.22
C GLU A 114 5.05 -3.30 -9.68
N ARG A 115 6.09 -4.06 -9.33
CA ARG A 115 6.16 -5.49 -9.63
C ARG A 115 5.05 -6.29 -8.98
N ALA A 116 4.72 -5.99 -7.73
CA ALA A 116 3.61 -6.63 -7.03
C ALA A 116 2.28 -6.35 -7.72
N ALA A 117 2.05 -5.12 -8.19
CA ALA A 117 0.84 -4.73 -8.93
C ALA A 117 0.74 -5.42 -10.31
N LEU A 118 1.86 -5.67 -10.97
CA LEU A 118 1.90 -6.43 -12.23
C LEU A 118 1.58 -7.91 -11.99
N ALA A 119 2.10 -8.50 -10.91
CA ALA A 119 1.88 -9.91 -10.58
C ALA A 119 0.43 -10.24 -10.20
N THR A 120 -0.35 -9.28 -9.71
CA THR A 120 -1.79 -9.47 -9.42
C THR A 120 -2.69 -9.42 -10.66
N ARG A 121 -2.15 -9.02 -11.82
CA ARG A 121 -2.91 -8.93 -13.09
C ARG A 121 -2.77 -10.16 -13.98
N THR A 122 -1.83 -11.06 -13.68
CA THR A 122 -1.66 -12.38 -14.32
C THR A 122 -2.39 -13.46 -13.55
#